data_AF-A0A2G8RVY2-F1
#
_entry.id   AF-A0A2G8RVY2-F1
#
_cell.length_a   1.000
_cell.length_b   1.000
_cell.length_c   1.000
_cell.angle_alpha   90.00
_cell.angle_beta   90.00
_cell.angle_gamma   90.00
#
_symmetry.space_group_name_H-M   'P 1'
#
loop_
_entity.id
_entity.type
_entity.pdbx_description
1 polymer ?
#
loop_
_entity_poly.entity_id
_entity_poly.type
_entity_poly.pdbx_seq_one_letter_code
_entity_poly.pdbx_strand_id
1 'polypeptide(L)'
;MRSPRLVTDARVPRRTVLRHWHPLPNILNAQTPLSLLPCQTTLTMKSMSQNPQSVLALACQKIACECCGKPRTADRPLKRCKGCSATWFCNKECQIACWPHHKNLSYATIASLSHASKQWAEVHQLALFIIATLLVELRGGGTRAALSSSYSVTFDLGPPRSPAAHDGNPASAFTLAGIEFNDNDQATPGAVAAAQWAPPALALRVAVARRFVLKGTHPDVVGVLPATFYIRDAHLAGQSTIPLLRPHPRARVRARATRGESKRAGGVGGALEFDERTEKALYSLIGLCTGVINTGTVLRIPADAAQAVPDLGRLVRRDSENANAKKGGRCQWRWAPLAPLPQTRDVEKEFFGLREFDPAPVPAAESFEAYHRLWPYHALRVGASRSG
;
A
#
# COMPACT_ATOMS: atom_id res chain seq x y z
N MET A 1 -44.01 29.08 10.14
CA MET A 1 -43.34 27.90 9.57
C MET A 1 -42.01 27.72 10.29
N ARG A 2 -41.85 26.66 11.10
CA ARG A 2 -40.66 26.42 11.94
C ARG A 2 -39.77 25.37 11.27
N SER A 3 -38.48 25.65 11.13
CA SER A 3 -37.46 24.72 10.60
C SER A 3 -37.23 23.53 11.54
N PRO A 4 -36.93 22.33 11.01
CA PRO A 4 -36.61 21.17 11.83
C PRO A 4 -35.17 21.23 12.34
N ARG A 5 -34.99 20.95 13.63
CA ARG A 5 -33.69 20.74 14.29
C ARG A 5 -33.22 19.31 14.01
N LEU A 6 -31.99 19.17 13.50
CA LEU A 6 -31.28 17.90 13.44
C LEU A 6 -30.78 17.52 14.85
N VAL A 7 -31.24 16.37 15.34
CA VAL A 7 -30.78 15.74 16.57
C VAL A 7 -29.62 14.82 16.22
N THR A 8 -28.43 15.09 16.76
CA THR A 8 -27.29 14.17 16.73
C THR A 8 -27.01 13.70 18.13
N ASP A 9 -27.52 12.51 18.51
CA ASP A 9 -26.86 11.71 19.54
C ASP A 9 -27.31 10.25 19.46
N ALA A 10 -26.36 9.35 19.21
CA ALA A 10 -26.50 7.92 19.44
C ALA A 10 -25.11 7.32 19.70
N ARG A 11 -24.66 7.40 20.96
CA ARG A 11 -23.55 6.59 21.45
C ARG A 11 -23.95 5.12 21.43
N VAL A 12 -23.30 4.34 20.58
CA VAL A 12 -23.40 2.87 20.59
C VAL A 12 -22.58 2.33 21.77
N PRO A 13 -23.14 1.50 22.66
CA PRO A 13 -22.41 0.93 23.78
C PRO A 13 -21.44 -0.17 23.30
N ARG A 14 -20.15 -0.03 23.65
CA ARG A 14 -19.15 -1.09 23.50
C ARG A 14 -19.42 -2.18 24.53
N ARG A 15 -19.88 -3.36 24.11
CA ARG A 15 -19.89 -4.58 24.93
C ARG A 15 -18.49 -5.20 24.91
N THR A 16 -17.80 -5.15 26.03
CA THR A 16 -16.54 -5.86 26.26
C THR A 16 -16.85 -7.33 26.54
N VAL A 17 -16.59 -8.21 25.59
CA VAL A 17 -16.59 -9.67 25.83
C VAL A 17 -15.16 -10.07 26.16
N LEU A 18 -14.89 -10.37 27.43
CA LEU A 18 -13.64 -11.00 27.86
C LEU A 18 -13.65 -12.45 27.36
N ARG A 19 -12.88 -12.74 26.30
CA ARG A 19 -12.50 -14.11 25.96
C ARG A 19 -11.04 -14.32 26.37
N HIS A 20 -10.77 -15.41 27.07
CA HIS A 20 -9.43 -15.86 27.37
C HIS A 20 -8.69 -16.18 26.07
N TRP A 21 -7.59 -15.46 25.82
CA TRP A 21 -6.67 -15.71 24.72
C TRP A 21 -5.42 -16.40 25.26
N HIS A 22 -5.00 -17.46 24.59
CA HIS A 22 -3.66 -18.03 24.77
C HIS A 22 -2.64 -17.16 24.04
N PRO A 23 -1.49 -16.81 24.67
CA PRO A 23 -0.45 -16.06 24.00
C PRO A 23 0.15 -16.88 22.85
N LEU A 24 0.32 -16.26 21.68
CA LEU A 24 1.15 -16.80 20.61
C LEU A 24 2.56 -17.07 21.14
N PRO A 25 3.22 -18.18 20.72
CA PRO A 25 4.58 -18.46 21.13
C PRO A 25 5.50 -17.32 20.69
N ASN A 26 6.40 -16.91 21.58
CA ASN A 26 7.41 -15.88 21.36
C ASN A 26 8.28 -16.26 20.15
N ILE A 27 7.97 -15.70 18.97
CA ILE A 27 8.55 -16.07 17.66
C ILE A 27 10.07 -15.85 17.61
N LEU A 28 10.63 -15.10 18.57
CA LEU A 28 12.04 -14.78 18.65
C LEU A 28 12.90 -15.80 19.41
N ASN A 29 12.31 -16.77 20.13
CA ASN A 29 13.06 -17.70 20.99
C ASN A 29 12.93 -19.19 20.64
N ALA A 30 12.31 -19.56 19.51
CA ALA A 30 12.23 -20.95 19.09
C ALA A 30 13.57 -21.41 18.46
N GLN A 31 14.53 -21.79 19.30
CA GLN A 31 15.70 -22.57 18.87
C GLN A 31 15.22 -23.97 18.45
N THR A 32 15.04 -24.16 17.15
CA THR A 32 14.89 -25.50 16.55
C THR A 32 16.26 -25.94 16.04
N PRO A 33 16.75 -27.15 16.34
CA PRO A 33 18.10 -27.56 15.98
C PRO A 33 18.23 -27.74 14.46
N LEU A 34 19.27 -27.13 13.92
CA LEU A 34 19.66 -27.12 12.51
C LEU A 34 20.21 -28.49 12.10
N SER A 35 19.52 -29.18 11.19
CA SER A 35 20.15 -30.20 10.33
C SER A 35 20.71 -29.51 9.09
N LEU A 36 22.05 -29.59 8.97
CA LEU A 36 22.85 -29.02 7.89
C LEU A 36 22.58 -29.76 6.57
N LEU A 37 22.18 -29.03 5.54
CA LEU A 37 22.34 -29.43 4.14
C LEU A 37 23.19 -28.38 3.43
N PRO A 38 24.20 -28.78 2.63
CA PRO A 38 25.02 -27.84 1.88
C PRO A 38 24.30 -27.51 0.56
N CYS A 39 24.07 -26.23 0.30
CA CYS A 39 23.73 -25.79 -1.05
C CYS A 39 24.46 -24.49 -1.33
N GLN A 40 25.58 -24.62 -2.03
CA GLN A 40 26.20 -23.51 -2.74
C GLN A 40 25.30 -23.18 -3.94
N THR A 41 24.72 -21.99 -3.95
CA THR A 41 24.20 -21.40 -5.20
C THR A 41 24.34 -19.89 -5.10
N THR A 42 25.31 -19.37 -5.83
CA THR A 42 25.44 -17.94 -6.16
C THR A 42 24.24 -17.56 -7.03
N LEU A 43 23.31 -16.77 -6.48
CA LEU A 43 22.07 -16.37 -7.17
C LEU A 43 21.91 -14.85 -7.15
N THR A 44 22.02 -14.26 -8.34
CA THR A 44 21.76 -12.84 -8.63
C THR A 44 20.27 -12.51 -8.55
N MET A 45 19.93 -11.22 -8.39
CA MET A 45 18.61 -10.68 -8.05
C MET A 45 17.45 -10.87 -9.06
N LYS A 46 17.45 -11.93 -9.87
CA LYS A 46 16.36 -12.26 -10.81
C LYS A 46 15.30 -13.24 -10.29
N SER A 47 15.40 -13.77 -9.08
CA SER A 47 14.45 -14.76 -8.57
C SER A 47 13.46 -14.20 -7.53
N MET A 48 12.42 -13.54 -8.04
CA MET A 48 11.10 -13.43 -7.39
C MET A 48 9.98 -13.65 -8.41
N SER A 49 10.13 -14.70 -9.23
CA SER A 49 9.04 -15.32 -9.98
C SER A 49 8.53 -16.50 -9.17
N GLN A 50 7.73 -16.22 -8.13
CA GLN A 50 6.82 -17.25 -7.63
C GLN A 50 5.89 -17.62 -8.77
N ASN A 51 5.68 -18.92 -8.98
CA ASN A 51 4.87 -19.50 -10.04
C ASN A 51 3.53 -18.73 -10.16
N PRO A 52 3.27 -17.99 -11.26
CA PRO A 52 2.05 -17.21 -11.40
C PRO A 52 0.79 -18.08 -11.50
N GLN A 53 0.93 -19.41 -11.66
CA GLN A 53 -0.21 -20.28 -11.90
C GLN A 53 -0.95 -20.76 -10.64
N SER A 54 -0.34 -20.79 -9.45
CA SER A 54 -1.02 -21.36 -8.26
C SER A 54 -1.92 -20.37 -7.50
N VAL A 55 -1.77 -19.06 -7.72
CA VAL A 55 -2.64 -18.02 -7.11
C VAL A 55 -3.72 -17.53 -8.08
N LEU A 56 -3.59 -17.80 -9.38
CA LEU A 56 -4.65 -17.57 -10.39
C LEU A 56 -5.78 -18.61 -10.33
N ALA A 57 -5.66 -19.62 -9.47
CA ALA A 57 -6.62 -20.72 -9.33
C ALA A 57 -7.80 -20.44 -8.37
N LEU A 58 -7.89 -19.24 -7.77
CA LEU A 58 -9.22 -18.67 -7.49
C LEU A 58 -9.76 -18.22 -8.84
N ALA A 59 -10.32 -19.18 -9.57
CA ALA A 59 -10.97 -18.98 -10.84
C ALA A 59 -11.90 -17.77 -10.72
N CYS A 60 -11.49 -16.68 -11.36
CA CYS A 60 -12.30 -15.52 -11.64
C CYS A 60 -13.37 -15.96 -12.66
N GLN A 61 -14.29 -16.84 -12.24
CA GLN A 61 -15.56 -17.01 -12.92
C GLN A 61 -16.31 -15.72 -12.64
N LYS A 62 -16.00 -14.65 -13.38
CA LYS A 62 -16.89 -13.50 -13.43
C LYS A 62 -18.23 -14.03 -13.92
N ILE A 63 -19.19 -14.04 -13.01
CA ILE A 63 -20.49 -14.68 -13.19
C ILE A 63 -21.40 -13.76 -13.99
N ALA A 64 -21.00 -12.53 -14.34
CA ALA A 64 -21.88 -11.54 -14.96
C ALA A 64 -21.21 -10.70 -16.05
N CYS A 65 -22.05 -10.14 -16.91
CA CYS A 65 -21.68 -9.18 -17.94
C CYS A 65 -21.27 -7.83 -17.32
N GLU A 66 -20.11 -7.32 -17.71
CA GLU A 66 -19.58 -6.04 -17.22
C GLU A 66 -20.47 -4.83 -17.57
N CYS A 67 -21.21 -4.91 -18.70
CA CYS A 67 -22.04 -3.79 -19.16
C CYS A 67 -23.42 -3.74 -18.50
N CYS A 68 -24.06 -4.89 -18.28
CA CYS A 68 -25.46 -4.95 -17.89
C CYS A 68 -25.72 -5.75 -16.61
N GLY A 69 -24.66 -6.25 -15.96
CA GLY A 69 -24.74 -7.01 -14.70
C GLY A 69 -25.42 -8.37 -14.81
N LYS A 70 -25.96 -8.76 -15.98
CA LYS A 70 -26.69 -10.03 -16.14
C LYS A 70 -25.76 -11.22 -15.96
N PRO A 71 -26.14 -12.23 -15.16
CA PRO A 71 -25.30 -13.38 -14.93
C PRO A 71 -25.16 -14.27 -16.17
N ARG A 72 -24.13 -15.11 -16.21
CA ARG A 72 -23.91 -16.18 -17.17
C ARG A 72 -24.95 -17.27 -16.92
N THR A 73 -25.74 -17.58 -17.94
CA THR A 73 -26.66 -18.73 -17.94
C THR A 73 -26.23 -19.72 -19.02
N ALA A 74 -26.79 -20.93 -19.00
CA ALA A 74 -26.55 -21.92 -20.05
C ALA A 74 -26.92 -21.37 -21.44
N ASP A 75 -28.07 -20.68 -21.53
CA ASP A 75 -28.57 -20.09 -22.79
C ASP A 75 -27.84 -18.81 -23.20
N ARG A 76 -27.12 -18.19 -22.27
CA ARG A 76 -26.44 -16.91 -22.49
C ARG A 76 -24.98 -16.98 -22.00
N PRO A 77 -24.11 -17.69 -22.74
CA PRO A 77 -22.70 -17.71 -22.42
C PRO A 77 -22.10 -16.30 -22.60
N LEU A 78 -21.30 -15.88 -21.63
CA LEU A 78 -20.56 -14.63 -21.75
C LEU A 78 -19.36 -14.82 -22.69
N LYS A 79 -19.10 -13.83 -23.53
CA LYS A 79 -17.96 -13.77 -24.44
C LYS A 79 -16.87 -12.90 -23.83
N ARG A 80 -15.62 -13.33 -23.91
CA ARG A 80 -14.46 -12.53 -23.49
C ARG A 80 -14.17 -11.41 -24.48
N CYS A 81 -13.70 -10.28 -23.98
CA CYS A 81 -13.13 -9.23 -24.83
C CYS A 81 -11.95 -9.78 -25.63
N LYS A 82 -11.97 -9.63 -26.96
CA LYS A 82 -10.87 -10.08 -27.84
C LYS A 82 -9.56 -9.30 -27.63
N GLY A 83 -9.64 -8.08 -27.08
CA GLY A 83 -8.47 -7.23 -26.86
C GLY A 83 -7.74 -7.54 -25.56
N CYS A 84 -8.45 -7.60 -24.43
CA CYS A 84 -7.84 -7.75 -23.10
C CYS A 84 -7.98 -9.16 -22.50
N SER A 85 -8.92 -9.98 -23.00
CA SER A 85 -9.35 -11.26 -22.42
C SER A 85 -9.79 -11.26 -20.94
N ALA A 86 -9.81 -10.10 -20.27
CA ALA A 86 -10.07 -9.94 -18.84
C ALA A 86 -11.54 -9.67 -18.49
N THR A 87 -12.30 -9.06 -19.40
CA THR A 87 -13.72 -8.71 -19.20
C THR A 87 -14.65 -9.62 -20.00
N TRP A 88 -15.87 -9.74 -19.51
CA TRP A 88 -16.90 -10.63 -20.03
C TRP A 88 -18.16 -9.85 -20.41
N PHE A 89 -18.71 -10.14 -21.58
CA PHE A 89 -19.89 -9.46 -22.12
C PHE A 89 -20.92 -10.47 -22.62
N CYS A 90 -22.20 -10.16 -22.48
CA CYS A 90 -23.27 -11.00 -23.05
C CYS A 90 -23.17 -11.13 -24.57
N ASN A 91 -22.85 -10.03 -25.25
CA ASN A 91 -22.81 -9.93 -26.70
C ASN A 91 -21.94 -8.74 -27.12
N LYS A 92 -21.81 -8.55 -28.44
CA LYS A 92 -21.01 -7.47 -29.02
C LYS A 92 -21.58 -6.08 -28.69
N GLU A 93 -22.90 -5.93 -28.60
CA GLU A 93 -23.54 -4.66 -28.22
C GLU A 93 -23.13 -4.23 -26.82
N CYS A 94 -23.18 -5.13 -25.83
CA CYS A 94 -22.72 -4.86 -24.47
C CYS A 94 -21.24 -4.48 -24.44
N GLN A 95 -20.41 -5.14 -25.26
CA GLN A 95 -18.99 -4.80 -25.38
C GLN A 95 -18.79 -3.39 -25.94
N ILE A 96 -19.52 -3.01 -26.99
CA ILE A 96 -19.45 -1.68 -27.61
C ILE A 96 -19.94 -0.61 -26.64
N ALA A 97 -21.08 -0.84 -25.97
CA ALA A 97 -21.67 0.09 -25.02
C ALA A 97 -20.74 0.35 -23.81
N CYS A 98 -20.04 -0.69 -23.32
CA CYS A 98 -19.10 -0.58 -22.21
C CYS A 98 -17.68 -0.19 -22.66
N TRP A 99 -17.40 -0.14 -23.97
CA TRP A 99 -16.07 0.14 -24.51
C TRP A 99 -15.43 1.44 -24.00
N PRO A 100 -16.15 2.57 -23.84
CA PRO A 100 -15.57 3.81 -23.32
C PRO A 100 -14.96 3.67 -21.92
N HIS A 101 -15.57 2.85 -21.07
CA HIS A 101 -15.08 2.56 -19.72
C HIS A 101 -13.97 1.51 -19.78
N HIS A 102 -14.16 0.48 -20.60
CA HIS A 102 -13.24 -0.64 -20.70
C HIS A 102 -11.89 -0.29 -21.34
N LYS A 103 -11.88 0.59 -22.35
CA LYS A 103 -10.66 1.01 -23.07
C LYS A 103 -9.64 1.68 -22.15
N ASN A 104 -10.08 2.25 -21.03
CA ASN A 104 -9.20 2.94 -20.08
C ASN A 104 -8.29 1.98 -19.29
N LEU A 105 -8.61 0.68 -19.25
CA LEU A 105 -7.71 -0.36 -18.77
C LEU A 105 -6.94 -0.92 -19.96
N SER A 106 -5.97 -0.17 -20.49
CA SER A 106 -5.27 -0.42 -21.76
C SER A 106 -4.36 -1.67 -21.78
N TYR A 107 -4.60 -2.66 -20.93
CA TYR A 107 -3.78 -3.86 -20.76
C TYR A 107 -4.35 -5.03 -21.56
N ALA A 108 -3.50 -5.65 -22.39
CA ALA A 108 -3.91 -6.73 -23.29
C ALA A 108 -4.27 -8.04 -22.59
N THR A 109 -3.84 -8.24 -21.34
CA THR A 109 -4.12 -9.45 -20.54
C THR A 109 -4.21 -9.15 -19.05
N ILE A 110 -4.87 -10.03 -18.29
CA ILE A 110 -4.83 -10.01 -16.81
C ILE A 110 -3.38 -10.07 -16.31
N ALA A 111 -2.54 -10.91 -16.93
CA ALA A 111 -1.13 -11.01 -16.55
C ALA A 111 -0.39 -9.68 -16.72
N SER A 112 -0.63 -8.94 -17.82
CA SER A 112 -0.04 -7.61 -18.03
C SER A 112 -0.57 -6.57 -17.04
N LEU A 113 -1.84 -6.65 -16.66
CA LEU A 113 -2.45 -5.76 -15.67
C LEU A 113 -1.88 -6.03 -14.27
N SER A 114 -1.77 -7.29 -13.86
CA SER A 114 -1.14 -7.69 -12.59
C SER A 114 0.34 -7.32 -12.54
N HIS A 115 1.05 -7.44 -13.67
CA HIS A 115 2.43 -6.99 -13.78
C HIS A 115 2.54 -5.48 -13.62
N ALA A 116 1.67 -4.71 -14.29
CA ALA A 116 1.65 -3.26 -14.17
C ALA A 116 1.31 -2.80 -12.75
N SER A 117 0.35 -3.42 -12.07
CA SER A 117 0.01 -3.07 -10.68
C SER A 117 1.17 -3.36 -9.73
N LYS A 118 1.89 -4.47 -9.93
CA LYS A 118 3.11 -4.77 -9.19
C LYS A 118 4.19 -3.72 -9.44
N GLN A 119 4.47 -3.37 -10.69
CA GLN A 119 5.47 -2.34 -11.02
C GLN A 119 5.10 -0.98 -10.43
N TRP A 120 3.83 -0.59 -10.51
CA TRP A 120 3.33 0.64 -9.89
C TRP A 120 3.54 0.64 -8.37
N ALA A 121 3.22 -0.47 -7.70
CA ALA A 121 3.42 -0.60 -6.26
C ALA A 121 4.90 -0.56 -5.85
N GLU A 122 5.78 -1.14 -6.68
CA GLU A 122 7.24 -1.07 -6.48
C GLU A 122 7.76 0.37 -6.66
N VAL A 123 7.26 1.09 -7.67
CA VAL A 123 7.62 2.50 -7.90
C VAL A 123 7.19 3.38 -6.71
N HIS A 124 5.99 3.14 -6.16
CA HIS A 124 5.43 3.90 -5.04
C HIS A 124 5.69 3.30 -3.66
N GLN A 125 6.65 2.36 -3.56
CA GLN A 125 6.87 1.56 -2.36
C GLN A 125 7.05 2.41 -1.09
N LEU A 126 7.82 3.49 -1.15
CA LEU A 126 8.06 4.34 0.02
C LEU A 126 6.79 5.06 0.49
N ALA A 127 6.01 5.63 -0.42
CA ALA A 127 4.77 6.32 -0.08
C ALA A 127 3.74 5.35 0.52
N LEU A 128 3.59 4.17 -0.09
CA LEU A 128 2.70 3.11 0.40
C LEU A 128 3.13 2.60 1.78
N PHE A 129 4.44 2.46 2.01
CA PHE A 129 5.00 2.09 3.31
C PHE A 129 4.70 3.15 4.39
N ILE A 130 4.89 4.44 4.08
CA ILE A 130 4.58 5.55 5.00
C ILE A 130 3.10 5.48 5.37
N ILE A 131 2.20 5.42 4.38
CA ILE A 131 0.75 5.33 4.61
C ILE A 131 0.40 4.16 5.52
N ALA A 132 0.89 2.96 5.21
CA ALA A 132 0.59 1.76 6.00
C ALA A 132 1.08 1.87 7.45
N THR A 133 2.29 2.38 7.66
CA THR A 133 2.85 2.61 9.00
C THR A 133 1.99 3.60 9.79
N LEU A 134 1.57 4.69 9.16
CA LEU A 134 0.72 5.69 9.79
C LEU A 134 -0.66 5.13 10.16
N LEU A 135 -1.26 4.32 9.30
CA LEU A 135 -2.55 3.68 9.60
C LEU A 135 -2.46 2.72 10.78
N VAL A 136 -1.37 1.94 10.88
CA VAL A 136 -1.11 1.05 12.01
C VAL A 136 -1.04 1.82 13.33
N GLU A 137 -0.41 2.99 13.33
CA GLU A 137 -0.17 3.76 14.55
C GLU A 137 -1.36 4.64 14.93
N LEU A 138 -2.03 5.25 13.94
CA LEU A 138 -3.21 6.09 14.15
C LEU A 138 -4.48 5.28 14.42
N ARG A 139 -4.65 4.10 13.80
CA ARG A 139 -5.89 3.32 13.86
C ARG A 139 -5.74 1.95 14.51
N GLY A 140 -4.59 1.30 14.33
CA GLY A 140 -4.36 -0.07 14.78
C GLY A 140 -3.91 -0.23 16.24
N GLY A 141 -3.82 0.86 17.01
CA GLY A 141 -3.27 0.84 18.37
C GLY A 141 -1.75 0.60 18.39
N GLY A 142 -1.07 0.87 17.28
CA GLY A 142 0.37 0.72 17.12
C GLY A 142 0.80 -0.65 16.62
N THR A 143 2.09 -0.73 16.26
CA THR A 143 2.66 -1.91 15.59
C THR A 143 2.47 -3.23 16.36
N ARG A 144 2.51 -3.20 17.70
CA ARG A 144 2.32 -4.41 18.50
C ARG A 144 0.90 -4.97 18.38
N ALA A 145 -0.10 -4.10 18.45
CA ALA A 145 -1.50 -4.49 18.29
C ALA A 145 -1.74 -4.95 16.85
N ALA A 146 -1.21 -4.23 15.86
CA ALA A 146 -1.29 -4.62 14.45
C ALA A 146 -0.72 -6.01 14.15
N LEU A 147 0.35 -6.43 14.85
CA LEU A 147 0.95 -7.76 14.68
C LEU A 147 0.28 -8.86 15.51
N SER A 148 -0.47 -8.48 16.55
CA SER A 148 -1.17 -9.44 17.42
C SER A 148 -2.57 -9.75 16.90
N SER A 149 -3.16 -8.80 16.18
CA SER A 149 -4.48 -8.90 15.56
C SER A 149 -4.37 -9.11 14.05
N SER A 150 -5.47 -9.49 13.42
CA SER A 150 -5.53 -9.76 11.99
C SER A 150 -5.68 -8.46 11.17
N TYR A 151 -4.77 -7.48 11.28
CA TYR A 151 -4.90 -6.20 10.54
C TYR A 151 -4.30 -6.24 9.14
N SER A 152 -5.05 -5.80 8.12
CA SER A 152 -4.55 -5.63 6.76
C SER A 152 -4.84 -4.22 6.21
N VAL A 153 -4.08 -3.83 5.19
CA VAL A 153 -4.34 -2.60 4.42
C VAL A 153 -4.77 -2.96 3.00
N THR A 154 -5.78 -2.27 2.48
CA THR A 154 -6.22 -2.39 1.09
C THR A 154 -6.08 -1.04 0.40
N PHE A 155 -5.36 -1.04 -0.72
CA PHE A 155 -5.19 0.11 -1.60
C PHE A 155 -6.07 -0.11 -2.83
N ASP A 156 -7.09 0.73 -2.98
CA ASP A 156 -7.97 0.71 -4.14
C ASP A 156 -7.32 1.46 -5.29
N LEU A 157 -7.06 0.75 -6.38
CA LEU A 157 -6.47 1.26 -7.60
C LEU A 157 -7.58 1.59 -8.60
N GLY A 158 -7.60 2.85 -9.01
CA GLY A 158 -8.41 3.39 -10.10
C GLY A 158 -7.61 3.59 -11.38
N PRO A 159 -8.30 3.87 -12.49
CA PRO A 159 -7.65 4.19 -13.76
C PRO A 159 -6.83 5.50 -13.64
N PRO A 160 -5.83 5.71 -14.52
CA PRO A 160 -5.08 6.97 -14.54
C PRO A 160 -6.02 8.17 -14.73
N ARG A 161 -5.72 9.31 -14.05
CA ARG A 161 -6.55 10.53 -14.10
C ARG A 161 -6.82 11.02 -15.53
N SER A 162 -5.84 10.88 -16.40
CA SER A 162 -5.96 11.21 -17.82
C SER A 162 -5.55 9.99 -18.65
N PRO A 163 -6.51 9.15 -19.08
CA PRO A 163 -6.24 7.99 -19.92
C PRO A 163 -5.54 8.38 -21.23
N ALA A 164 -5.86 9.56 -21.77
CA ALA A 164 -5.25 10.08 -23.00
C ALA A 164 -3.78 10.50 -22.81
N ALA A 165 -3.36 10.83 -21.58
CA ALA A 165 -2.00 11.24 -21.26
C ALA A 165 -1.11 10.11 -20.73
N HIS A 166 -1.64 8.88 -20.64
CA HIS A 166 -0.85 7.75 -20.16
C HIS A 166 0.19 7.33 -21.21
N ASP A 167 1.44 7.74 -21.00
CA ASP A 167 2.60 7.52 -21.86
C ASP A 167 3.32 6.17 -21.63
N GLY A 168 2.73 5.30 -20.79
CA GLY A 168 3.37 4.06 -20.37
C GLY A 168 4.20 4.17 -19.09
N ASN A 169 4.24 5.35 -18.45
CA ASN A 169 4.97 5.54 -17.21
C ASN A 169 4.36 4.72 -16.06
N PRO A 170 5.12 3.79 -15.45
CA PRO A 170 4.59 2.95 -14.38
C PRO A 170 4.21 3.73 -13.13
N ALA A 171 4.73 4.95 -12.91
CA ALA A 171 4.33 5.81 -11.79
C ALA A 171 2.90 6.35 -11.95
N SER A 172 2.41 6.50 -13.17
CA SER A 172 1.07 7.02 -13.47
C SER A 172 0.12 5.95 -14.00
N ALA A 173 0.50 4.67 -13.91
CA ALA A 173 -0.33 3.55 -14.38
C ALA A 173 -1.69 3.44 -13.68
N PHE A 174 -1.75 3.85 -12.42
CA PHE A 174 -2.97 3.83 -11.60
C PHE A 174 -3.04 5.08 -10.74
N THR A 175 -4.26 5.42 -10.34
CA THR A 175 -4.51 6.32 -9.21
C THR A 175 -4.83 5.52 -7.97
N LEU A 176 -4.37 5.99 -6.81
CA LEU A 176 -4.86 5.55 -5.52
C LEU A 176 -6.22 6.21 -5.25
N ALA A 177 -7.28 5.44 -5.42
CA ALA A 177 -8.67 5.88 -5.32
C ALA A 177 -9.24 5.76 -3.89
N GLY A 178 -8.66 4.88 -3.07
CA GLY A 178 -9.14 4.61 -1.72
C GLY A 178 -8.10 3.83 -0.91
N ILE A 179 -8.21 3.94 0.41
CA ILE A 179 -7.34 3.26 1.37
C ILE A 179 -8.19 2.77 2.53
N GLU A 180 -8.18 1.46 2.76
CA GLU A 180 -8.90 0.83 3.86
C GLU A 180 -7.91 0.16 4.80
N PHE A 181 -8.14 0.31 6.11
CA PHE A 181 -7.38 -0.36 7.15
C PHE A 181 -8.36 -1.24 7.94
N ASN A 182 -8.23 -2.55 7.76
CA ASN A 182 -9.25 -3.50 8.16
C ASN A 182 -8.74 -4.36 9.31
N ASP A 183 -9.53 -4.43 10.38
CA ASP A 183 -9.42 -5.45 11.41
C ASP A 183 -10.23 -6.68 10.95
N ASN A 184 -9.54 -7.74 10.53
CA ASN A 184 -10.21 -8.92 10.00
C ASN A 184 -11.00 -9.70 11.05
N ASP A 185 -10.79 -9.41 12.34
CA ASP A 185 -11.58 -10.03 13.41
C ASP A 185 -12.96 -9.33 13.55
N GLN A 186 -13.11 -8.10 13.05
CA GLN A 186 -14.35 -7.30 13.13
C GLN A 186 -15.08 -7.16 11.79
N ALA A 187 -14.37 -7.21 10.66
CA ALA A 187 -15.01 -7.18 9.36
C ALA A 187 -15.75 -8.50 9.11
N THR A 188 -16.96 -8.46 8.56
CA THR A 188 -17.51 -9.64 7.86
C THR A 188 -16.58 -9.89 6.69
N PRO A 189 -15.71 -10.91 6.74
CA PRO A 189 -14.59 -10.93 5.82
C PRO A 189 -15.12 -11.11 4.41
N GLY A 190 -14.87 -10.14 3.53
CA GLY A 190 -14.92 -10.42 2.11
C GLY A 190 -13.99 -11.62 1.84
N ALA A 191 -14.37 -12.54 0.96
CA ALA A 191 -13.64 -13.79 0.73
C ALA A 191 -12.12 -13.57 0.50
N VAL A 192 -11.75 -12.44 -0.11
CA VAL A 192 -10.35 -12.04 -0.36
C VAL A 192 -9.60 -11.74 0.94
N ALA A 193 -10.21 -11.05 1.89
CA ALA A 193 -9.59 -10.69 3.16
C ALA A 193 -9.41 -11.92 4.06
N ALA A 194 -10.41 -12.81 4.11
CA ALA A 194 -10.29 -14.11 4.80
C ALA A 194 -9.12 -14.95 4.25
N ALA A 195 -8.98 -15.02 2.93
CA ALA A 195 -7.91 -15.79 2.30
C ALA A 195 -6.50 -15.29 2.67
N GLN A 196 -6.34 -13.99 2.95
CA GLN A 196 -5.06 -13.41 3.38
C GLN A 196 -4.66 -13.78 4.81
N TRP A 197 -5.62 -14.16 5.65
CA TRP A 197 -5.36 -14.57 7.03
C TRP A 197 -5.35 -16.08 7.22
N ALA A 198 -5.62 -16.83 6.14
CA ALA A 198 -5.51 -18.28 6.15
C ALA A 198 -4.10 -18.73 6.60
N PRO A 199 -3.97 -19.90 7.26
CA PRO A 199 -2.70 -20.39 7.80
C PRO A 199 -1.51 -20.38 6.82
N PRO A 200 -1.66 -20.68 5.52
CA PRO A 200 -0.56 -20.60 4.55
C PRO A 200 0.01 -19.17 4.41
N ALA A 201 -0.85 -18.16 4.48
CA ALA A 201 -0.43 -16.76 4.41
C ALA A 201 0.32 -16.31 5.68
N LEU A 202 -0.04 -16.87 6.85
CA LEU A 202 0.71 -16.65 8.09
C LEU A 202 2.14 -17.20 7.98
N ALA A 203 2.32 -18.42 7.47
CA ALA A 203 3.66 -19.00 7.27
C ALA A 203 4.51 -18.13 6.33
N LEU A 204 3.92 -17.62 5.25
CA LEU A 204 4.59 -16.69 4.35
C LEU A 204 4.99 -15.40 5.06
N ARG A 205 4.09 -14.80 5.87
CA ARG A 205 4.42 -13.59 6.66
C ARG A 205 5.59 -13.82 7.60
N VAL A 206 5.59 -14.94 8.32
CA VAL A 206 6.68 -15.32 9.24
C VAL A 206 7.99 -15.50 8.45
N ALA A 207 7.94 -16.17 7.30
CA ALA A 207 9.12 -16.35 6.45
C ALA A 207 9.66 -15.01 5.90
N VAL A 208 8.77 -14.11 5.47
CA VAL A 208 9.15 -12.77 4.98
C VAL A 208 9.74 -11.93 6.12
N ALA A 209 9.10 -11.90 7.29
CA ALA A 209 9.61 -11.20 8.46
C ALA A 209 11.00 -11.74 8.87
N ARG A 210 11.16 -13.07 8.92
CA ARG A 210 12.46 -13.71 9.16
C ARG A 210 13.50 -13.32 8.12
N ARG A 211 13.13 -13.20 6.85
CA ARG A 211 14.06 -12.76 5.79
C ARG A 211 14.54 -11.33 6.01
N PHE A 212 13.66 -10.44 6.48
CA PHE A 212 14.06 -9.09 6.87
C PHE A 212 15.02 -9.08 8.07
N VAL A 213 14.85 -9.99 9.02
CA VAL A 213 15.78 -10.14 10.15
C VAL A 213 17.13 -10.75 9.69
N LEU A 214 17.09 -11.87 8.96
CA LEU A 214 18.26 -12.65 8.55
C LEU A 214 19.16 -11.92 7.54
N LYS A 215 18.59 -11.09 6.67
CA LYS A 215 19.38 -10.24 5.78
C LYS A 215 20.10 -9.10 6.50
N GLY A 216 19.96 -9.00 7.83
CA GLY A 216 20.48 -7.88 8.61
C GLY A 216 19.80 -6.55 8.24
N THR A 217 18.60 -6.61 7.65
CA THR A 217 18.02 -5.46 6.95
C THR A 217 17.56 -4.34 7.87
N HIS A 218 17.29 -4.59 9.16
CA HIS A 218 17.31 -3.59 10.24
C HIS A 218 16.95 -4.25 11.57
N PRO A 219 17.56 -3.89 12.72
CA PRO A 219 17.10 -4.33 14.03
C PRO A 219 15.66 -3.87 14.37
N ASP A 220 15.11 -2.91 13.62
CA ASP A 220 13.80 -2.32 13.92
C ASP A 220 12.64 -2.92 13.13
N VAL A 221 12.88 -3.82 12.16
CA VAL A 221 11.76 -4.54 11.52
C VAL A 221 11.18 -5.51 12.54
N VAL A 222 9.93 -5.28 12.92
CA VAL A 222 9.24 -6.09 13.94
C VAL A 222 8.22 -7.06 13.35
N GLY A 223 7.87 -6.91 12.07
CA GLY A 223 6.98 -7.82 11.37
C GLY A 223 6.59 -7.30 9.99
N VAL A 224 5.51 -7.84 9.44
CA VAL A 224 4.96 -7.45 8.14
C VAL A 224 3.45 -7.32 8.20
N LEU A 225 2.91 -6.32 7.51
CA LEU A 225 1.49 -6.07 7.33
C LEU A 225 1.06 -6.59 5.94
N PRO A 226 0.01 -7.44 5.85
CA PRO A 226 -0.62 -7.76 4.56
C PRO A 226 -1.13 -6.52 3.86
N ALA A 227 -0.83 -6.40 2.58
CA ALA A 227 -1.32 -5.35 1.71
C ALA A 227 -2.04 -5.93 0.49
N THR A 228 -3.23 -5.44 0.22
CA THR A 228 -4.01 -5.75 -0.98
C THR A 228 -3.98 -4.57 -1.94
N PHE A 229 -3.76 -4.83 -3.22
CA PHE A 229 -3.93 -3.85 -4.30
C PHE A 229 -5.15 -4.24 -5.11
N TYR A 230 -6.27 -3.58 -4.86
CA TYR A 230 -7.55 -3.91 -5.47
C TYR A 230 -7.84 -3.00 -6.67
N ILE A 231 -7.85 -3.55 -7.87
CA ILE A 231 -8.13 -2.82 -9.11
C ILE A 231 -9.64 -2.82 -9.31
N ARG A 232 -10.31 -1.70 -8.95
CA ARG A 232 -11.77 -1.62 -8.81
C ARG A 232 -12.51 -2.10 -10.06
N ASP A 233 -12.14 -1.56 -11.22
CA ASP A 233 -12.81 -1.82 -12.50
C ASP A 233 -12.52 -3.22 -13.06
N ALA A 234 -11.44 -3.86 -12.61
CA ALA A 234 -11.10 -5.22 -13.04
C ALA A 234 -11.59 -6.28 -12.05
N HIS A 235 -11.96 -5.89 -10.82
CA HIS A 235 -12.17 -6.77 -9.68
C HIS A 235 -11.00 -7.74 -9.45
N LEU A 236 -9.78 -7.24 -9.65
CA LEU A 236 -8.55 -8.01 -9.45
C LEU A 236 -7.85 -7.54 -8.19
N ALA A 237 -7.37 -8.49 -7.38
CA ALA A 237 -6.60 -8.20 -6.19
C ALA A 237 -5.18 -8.74 -6.34
N GLY A 238 -4.18 -7.85 -6.28
CA GLY A 238 -2.79 -8.22 -6.02
C GLY A 238 -2.52 -8.30 -4.53
N GLN A 239 -1.67 -9.23 -4.10
CA GLN A 239 -1.25 -9.34 -2.70
C GLN A 239 0.23 -8.97 -2.57
N SER A 240 0.56 -8.27 -1.50
CA SER A 240 1.92 -7.93 -1.11
C SER A 240 2.04 -7.86 0.41
N THR A 241 3.23 -7.55 0.90
CA THR A 241 3.49 -7.32 2.32
C THR A 241 4.29 -6.05 2.50
N ILE A 242 3.93 -5.25 3.50
CA ILE A 242 4.66 -4.03 3.87
C ILE A 242 5.39 -4.31 5.19
N PRO A 243 6.71 -4.11 5.28
CA PRO A 243 7.41 -4.28 6.56
C PRO A 243 6.86 -3.29 7.59
N LEU A 244 6.83 -3.68 8.86
CA LEU A 244 6.50 -2.78 9.96
C LEU A 244 7.75 -2.51 10.79
N LEU A 245 8.00 -1.23 11.07
CA LEU A 245 9.14 -0.77 11.86
C LEU A 245 8.70 -0.38 13.26
N ARG A 246 9.54 -0.70 14.25
CA ARG A 246 9.37 -0.17 15.60
C ARG A 246 9.55 1.36 15.58
N PRO A 247 8.64 2.13 16.21
CA PRO A 247 8.86 3.56 16.39
C PRO A 247 10.13 3.82 17.20
N HIS A 248 10.91 4.83 16.82
CA HIS A 248 12.18 5.15 17.44
C HIS A 248 12.02 5.42 18.95
N PRO A 249 12.84 4.83 19.84
CA PRO A 249 12.65 4.93 21.30
C PRO A 249 12.59 6.36 21.83
N ARG A 250 13.37 7.29 21.23
CA ARG A 250 13.40 8.71 21.65
C ARG A 250 12.04 9.40 21.49
N ALA A 251 11.19 8.95 20.57
CA ALA A 251 9.86 9.51 20.41
C ALA A 251 8.92 9.16 21.57
N ARG A 252 9.10 7.98 22.19
CA ARG A 252 8.29 7.53 23.34
C ARG A 252 8.50 8.38 24.60
N VAL A 253 9.70 8.92 24.77
CA VAL A 253 10.06 9.67 25.98
C VAL A 253 9.37 11.04 26.03
N ARG A 254 9.19 11.70 24.88
CA ARG A 254 8.58 13.04 24.82
C ARG A 254 7.07 13.02 24.97
N ALA A 255 6.38 12.03 24.40
CA ALA A 255 4.91 11.90 24.52
C ALA A 255 4.44 11.79 25.99
N ARG A 256 5.29 11.23 26.88
CA ARG A 256 4.96 11.05 28.29
C ARG A 256 5.21 12.30 29.15
N ALA A 257 6.05 13.23 28.69
CA ALA A 257 6.48 14.38 29.47
C ALA A 257 5.50 15.57 29.40
N THR A 258 4.71 15.68 28.33
CA THR A 258 3.80 16.82 28.12
C THR A 258 2.45 16.68 28.80
N ARG A 259 2.11 15.48 29.31
CA ARG A 259 0.84 15.23 30.01
C ARG A 259 1.11 15.03 31.49
N GLY A 260 1.02 16.12 32.25
CA GLY A 260 1.15 16.12 33.70
C GLY A 260 0.33 14.98 34.32
N GLU A 261 1.04 14.07 34.99
CA GLU A 261 0.61 13.05 35.94
C GLU A 261 -0.91 12.74 36.05
N SER A 262 -1.51 12.13 35.03
CA SER A 262 -2.69 11.28 35.28
C SER A 262 -2.20 9.86 35.58
N LYS A 263 -1.79 9.66 36.84
CA LYS A 263 -1.12 8.45 37.37
C LYS A 263 -2.07 7.28 37.64
N ARG A 264 -3.29 7.25 37.10
CA ARG A 264 -4.31 6.24 37.45
C ARG A 264 -4.99 5.62 36.24
N ALA A 265 -4.36 4.59 35.68
CA ALA A 265 -5.01 3.34 35.25
C ALA A 265 -3.94 2.42 34.62
N GLY A 266 -3.80 1.21 35.16
CA GLY A 266 -2.89 0.16 34.66
C GLY A 266 -3.35 -0.44 33.33
N GLY A 267 -3.48 0.38 32.29
CA GLY A 267 -3.83 -0.05 30.94
C GLY A 267 -2.70 -0.82 30.28
N VAL A 268 -2.84 -2.15 30.22
CA VAL A 268 -1.95 -3.05 29.48
C VAL A 268 -2.16 -2.82 27.99
N GLY A 269 -1.34 -1.96 27.37
CA GLY A 269 -1.32 -1.80 25.91
C GLY A 269 -0.83 -0.44 25.46
N GLY A 270 0.50 -0.24 25.40
CA GLY A 270 1.16 1.00 25.03
C GLY A 270 1.07 1.34 23.53
N ALA A 271 -0.11 1.76 23.09
CA ALA A 271 -0.23 2.59 21.89
C ALA A 271 0.54 3.90 22.12
N LEU A 272 1.15 4.45 21.07
CA LEU A 272 1.69 5.80 21.12
C LEU A 272 0.52 6.77 21.23
N GLU A 273 0.42 7.51 22.33
CA GLU A 273 -0.43 8.70 22.35
C GLU A 273 0.30 9.82 21.62
N PHE A 274 -0.30 10.31 20.54
CA PHE A 274 0.17 11.50 19.83
C PHE A 274 -0.51 12.73 20.43
N ASP A 275 0.21 13.85 20.53
CA ASP A 275 -0.46 15.13 20.73
C ASP A 275 -1.29 15.49 19.48
N GLU A 276 -2.30 16.33 19.65
CA GLU A 276 -3.24 16.70 18.58
C GLU A 276 -2.53 17.27 17.33
N ARG A 277 -1.43 18.02 17.52
CA ARG A 277 -0.67 18.60 16.41
C ARG A 277 0.08 17.51 15.65
N THR A 278 0.75 16.59 16.36
CA THR A 278 1.43 15.45 15.75
C THR A 278 0.43 14.56 15.01
N GLU A 279 -0.70 14.23 15.62
CA GLU A 279 -1.76 13.44 14.98
C GLU A 279 -2.25 14.07 13.67
N LYS A 280 -2.55 15.38 13.68
CA LYS A 280 -2.93 16.15 12.48
C LYS A 280 -1.83 16.15 11.41
N ALA A 281 -0.56 16.27 11.80
CA ALA A 281 0.56 16.19 10.86
C ALA A 281 0.66 14.81 10.20
N LEU A 282 0.45 13.74 10.97
CA LEU A 282 0.47 12.37 10.44
C LEU A 282 -0.71 12.11 9.48
N TYR A 283 -1.91 12.59 9.77
CA TYR A 283 -3.03 12.52 8.81
C TYR A 283 -2.75 13.34 7.54
N SER A 284 -2.19 14.53 7.68
CA SER A 284 -1.78 15.37 6.54
C SER A 284 -0.78 14.63 5.65
N LEU A 285 0.13 13.86 6.25
CA LEU A 285 1.11 13.07 5.52
C LEU A 285 0.50 11.92 4.70
N ILE A 286 -0.59 11.30 5.17
CA ILE A 286 -1.34 10.31 4.37
C ILE A 286 -1.92 10.98 3.12
N GLY A 287 -2.53 12.16 3.28
CA GLY A 287 -3.06 12.95 2.17
C GLY A 287 -1.98 13.34 1.18
N LEU A 288 -0.83 13.80 1.67
CA LEU A 288 0.31 14.17 0.84
C LEU A 288 0.87 12.98 0.06
N CYS A 289 1.08 11.82 0.70
CA CYS A 289 1.56 10.62 0.01
C CYS A 289 0.57 10.17 -1.08
N THR A 290 -0.73 10.28 -0.80
CA THR A 290 -1.79 9.98 -1.78
C THR A 290 -1.74 10.95 -2.98
N GLY A 291 -1.56 12.25 -2.73
CA GLY A 291 -1.38 13.27 -3.76
C GLY A 291 -0.12 13.04 -4.62
N VAL A 292 1.00 12.69 -4.00
CA VAL A 292 2.25 12.32 -4.68
C VAL A 292 2.02 11.15 -5.64
N ILE A 293 1.42 10.06 -5.14
CA ILE A 293 1.10 8.88 -5.94
C ILE A 293 0.21 9.27 -7.14
N ASN A 294 -0.86 10.02 -6.89
CA ASN A 294 -1.85 10.38 -7.90
C ASN A 294 -1.37 11.38 -8.95
N THR A 295 -0.26 12.08 -8.70
CA THR A 295 0.39 12.95 -9.68
C THR A 295 1.50 12.25 -10.47
N GLY A 296 1.73 10.95 -10.23
CA GLY A 296 2.84 10.20 -10.83
C GLY A 296 4.21 10.61 -10.29
N THR A 297 4.24 11.35 -9.18
CA THR A 297 5.48 11.72 -8.47
C THR A 297 5.92 10.55 -7.60
N VAL A 298 7.23 10.32 -7.50
CA VAL A 298 7.82 9.18 -6.81
C VAL A 298 8.69 9.66 -5.67
N LEU A 299 8.40 9.18 -4.44
CA LEU A 299 9.25 9.38 -3.27
C LEU A 299 10.41 8.38 -3.25
N ARG A 300 11.61 8.86 -2.97
CA ARG A 300 12.77 8.02 -2.70
C ARG A 300 13.37 8.33 -1.33
N ILE A 301 14.00 7.31 -0.74
CA ILE A 301 14.77 7.49 0.48
C ILE A 301 15.92 8.46 0.14
N PRO A 302 16.08 9.55 0.90
CA PRO A 302 17.01 10.60 0.53
C PRO A 302 18.45 10.10 0.47
N ALA A 303 19.23 10.69 -0.42
CA ALA A 303 20.67 10.41 -0.55
C ALA A 303 21.40 10.61 0.79
N ASP A 304 21.10 11.72 1.45
CA ASP A 304 21.59 12.10 2.77
C ASP A 304 20.74 11.46 3.88
N ALA A 305 21.40 10.80 4.83
CA ALA A 305 20.73 10.19 5.97
C ALA A 305 20.23 11.21 7.00
N ALA A 306 20.77 12.44 7.00
CA ALA A 306 20.30 13.53 7.85
C ALA A 306 19.05 14.22 7.30
N GLN A 307 18.73 14.03 6.02
CA GLN A 307 17.58 14.64 5.38
C GLN A 307 16.28 13.96 5.86
N ALA A 308 15.42 14.77 6.49
CA ALA A 308 14.15 14.31 7.03
C ALA A 308 13.00 14.28 6.01
N VAL A 309 13.20 14.83 4.82
CA VAL A 309 12.21 14.86 3.72
C VAL A 309 12.65 13.91 2.60
N PRO A 310 11.79 13.03 2.07
CA PRO A 310 12.13 12.17 0.95
C PRO A 310 12.52 12.95 -0.30
N ASP A 311 13.36 12.35 -1.15
CA ASP A 311 13.64 12.90 -2.47
C ASP A 311 12.39 12.75 -3.35
N LEU A 312 11.93 13.86 -3.95
CA LEU A 312 10.82 13.84 -4.90
C LEU A 312 11.34 13.84 -6.33
N GLY A 313 10.76 12.98 -7.16
CA GLY A 313 11.12 12.90 -8.58
C GLY A 313 10.02 12.33 -9.45
N ARG A 314 10.30 12.21 -10.74
CA ARG A 314 9.43 11.53 -11.71
C ARG A 314 10.22 10.49 -12.47
N LEU A 315 9.52 9.47 -12.95
CA LEU A 315 10.11 8.57 -13.92
C LEU A 315 10.07 9.24 -15.29
N VAL A 316 11.23 9.41 -15.89
CA VAL A 316 11.41 9.88 -17.26
C VAL A 316 11.79 8.71 -18.14
N ARG A 317 11.24 8.69 -19.36
CA ARG A 317 11.61 7.68 -20.33
C ARG A 317 13.06 7.92 -20.71
N ARG A 318 13.89 6.87 -20.67
CA ARG A 318 15.23 6.95 -21.24
C ARG A 318 15.05 6.99 -22.75
N ASP A 319 15.25 8.16 -23.35
CA ASP A 319 15.27 8.24 -24.80
C ASP A 319 16.37 7.31 -25.29
N SER A 320 15.99 6.38 -26.16
CA SER A 320 16.96 5.50 -26.80
C SER A 320 17.75 6.36 -27.76
N GLU A 321 18.85 6.97 -27.31
CA GLU A 321 19.79 7.69 -28.18
C GLU A 321 20.26 6.81 -29.34
N ASN A 322 20.21 5.49 -29.18
CA ASN A 322 20.35 4.53 -30.27
C ASN A 322 19.02 4.22 -30.95
N ALA A 323 18.78 4.87 -32.10
CA ALA A 323 17.66 4.57 -33.01
C ALA A 323 17.57 3.08 -33.42
N ASN A 324 18.68 2.35 -33.35
CA ASN A 324 18.75 0.91 -33.65
C ASN A 324 18.16 0.00 -32.56
N ALA A 325 17.87 0.51 -31.35
CA ALA A 325 17.26 -0.28 -30.27
C ALA A 325 15.74 -0.51 -30.45
N LYS A 326 15.13 0.00 -31.53
CA LYS A 326 13.67 0.01 -31.75
C LYS A 326 13.03 -1.37 -32.00
N LYS A 327 13.79 -2.42 -32.32
CA LYS A 327 13.23 -3.78 -32.48
C LYS A 327 13.22 -4.53 -31.15
N GLY A 328 12.22 -4.25 -30.31
CA GLY A 328 11.85 -5.08 -29.15
C GLY A 328 12.51 -4.71 -27.81
N GLY A 329 13.20 -3.57 -27.72
CA GLY A 329 13.73 -3.09 -26.45
C GLY A 329 12.61 -2.74 -25.47
N ARG A 330 12.66 -3.29 -24.26
CA ARG A 330 11.81 -2.85 -23.14
C ARG A 330 12.09 -1.37 -22.86
N CYS A 331 11.04 -0.54 -22.85
CA CYS A 331 11.16 0.86 -22.43
C CYS A 331 11.78 0.90 -21.02
N GLN A 332 12.91 1.57 -20.89
CA GLN A 332 13.56 1.78 -19.60
C GLN A 332 13.13 3.12 -19.03
N TRP A 333 12.73 3.08 -17.75
CA TRP A 333 12.37 4.27 -16.99
C TRP A 333 13.50 4.60 -16.03
N ARG A 334 13.93 5.86 -16.03
CA ARG A 334 14.90 6.38 -15.08
C ARG A 334 14.20 7.38 -14.19
N TRP A 335 14.45 7.31 -12.88
CA TRP A 335 14.02 8.38 -12.00
C TRP A 335 14.90 9.61 -12.19
N ALA A 336 14.26 10.75 -12.34
CA ALA A 336 14.89 12.07 -12.34
C ALA A 336 14.34 12.87 -11.16
N PRO A 337 15.20 13.57 -10.39
CA PRO A 337 14.74 14.46 -9.35
C PRO A 337 13.86 15.56 -9.97
N LEU A 338 12.85 15.98 -9.23
CA LEU A 338 12.12 17.18 -9.60
C LEU A 338 13.04 18.39 -9.39
N ALA A 339 12.93 19.39 -10.28
CA ALA A 339 13.55 20.67 -10.03
C ALA A 339 13.10 21.17 -8.64
N PRO A 340 13.98 21.82 -7.87
CA PRO A 340 13.60 22.38 -6.57
C PRO A 340 12.32 23.18 -6.75
N LEU A 341 11.26 22.77 -6.05
CA LEU A 341 10.02 23.53 -6.09
C LEU A 341 10.32 24.92 -5.49
N PRO A 342 9.84 26.00 -6.11
CA PRO A 342 9.84 27.29 -5.43
C PRO A 342 9.18 27.09 -4.07
N GLN A 343 9.82 27.51 -2.98
CA GLN A 343 9.36 27.28 -1.59
C GLN A 343 8.05 28.04 -1.24
N THR A 344 7.30 28.48 -2.24
CA THR A 344 6.03 29.17 -2.06
C THR A 344 4.91 28.18 -1.76
N ARG A 345 4.12 28.45 -0.71
CA ARG A 345 2.95 27.65 -0.29
C ARG A 345 1.97 27.30 -1.43
N ASP A 346 1.87 28.13 -2.45
CA ASP A 346 0.96 27.91 -3.57
C ASP A 346 1.40 26.74 -4.47
N VAL A 347 2.71 26.52 -4.59
CA VAL A 347 3.25 25.39 -5.34
C VAL A 347 2.95 24.08 -4.63
N GLU A 348 2.99 24.01 -3.30
CA GLU A 348 2.60 22.79 -2.58
C GLU A 348 1.14 22.42 -2.84
N LYS A 349 0.23 23.41 -2.85
CA LYS A 349 -1.19 23.17 -3.13
C LYS A 349 -1.44 22.67 -4.55
N GLU A 350 -0.77 23.26 -5.52
CA GLU A 350 -0.88 22.87 -6.93
C GLU A 350 -0.22 21.52 -7.18
N PHE A 351 0.98 21.30 -6.62
CA PHE A 351 1.80 20.13 -6.87
C PHE A 351 1.27 18.86 -6.21
N PHE A 352 0.69 18.96 -5.01
CA PHE A 352 0.06 17.80 -4.36
C PHE A 352 -1.41 17.61 -4.75
N GLY A 353 -1.96 18.47 -5.60
CA GLY A 353 -3.38 18.44 -5.96
C GLY A 353 -4.30 18.61 -4.75
N LEU A 354 -3.82 19.35 -3.72
CA LEU A 354 -4.52 19.56 -2.45
C LEU A 354 -5.71 20.53 -2.60
N ARG A 355 -6.11 20.91 -3.81
CA ARG A 355 -7.27 21.81 -4.02
C ARG A 355 -8.58 21.25 -3.47
N GLU A 356 -8.71 19.93 -3.33
CA GLU A 356 -9.90 19.29 -2.75
C GLU A 356 -9.72 18.83 -1.30
N PHE A 357 -8.49 18.80 -0.78
CA PHE A 357 -8.25 18.46 0.62
C PHE A 357 -8.19 19.74 1.43
N ASP A 358 -9.08 19.85 2.42
CA ASP A 358 -9.13 20.85 3.49
C ASP A 358 -7.70 21.36 3.80
N PRO A 359 -7.42 22.68 3.79
CA PRO A 359 -6.06 23.22 3.83
C PRO A 359 -5.25 22.49 4.88
N ALA A 360 -4.23 21.75 4.43
CA ALA A 360 -3.43 20.93 5.31
C ALA A 360 -2.99 21.80 6.50
N PRO A 361 -3.39 21.46 7.74
CA PRO A 361 -3.17 22.32 8.89
C PRO A 361 -1.67 22.46 9.23
N VAL A 362 -0.83 21.61 8.63
CA VAL A 362 0.61 21.51 8.88
C VAL A 362 1.36 21.47 7.54
N PRO A 363 2.46 22.24 7.37
CA PRO A 363 3.30 22.17 6.18
C PRO A 363 3.82 20.77 5.85
N ALA A 364 4.10 20.50 4.58
CA ALA A 364 4.61 19.21 4.12
C ALA A 364 5.92 18.80 4.81
N ALA A 365 6.88 19.73 4.88
CA ALA A 365 8.17 19.52 5.52
C ALA A 365 8.01 19.15 7.01
N GLU A 366 7.18 19.89 7.76
CA GLU A 366 6.89 19.59 9.16
C GLU A 366 6.26 18.20 9.35
N SER A 367 5.39 17.79 8.43
CA SER A 367 4.75 16.47 8.46
C SER A 367 5.75 15.34 8.22
N PHE A 368 6.66 15.51 7.26
CA PHE A 368 7.74 14.56 7.01
C PHE A 368 8.76 14.53 8.16
N GLU A 369 9.11 15.68 8.74
CA GLU A 369 9.98 15.74 9.92
C GLU A 369 9.37 15.07 11.16
N ALA A 370 8.06 15.27 11.39
CA ALA A 370 7.33 14.56 12.43
C ALA A 370 7.40 13.05 12.22
N TYR A 371 7.17 12.59 10.99
CA TYR A 371 7.32 11.17 10.63
C TYR A 371 8.75 10.67 10.80
N HIS A 372 9.75 11.37 10.28
CA HIS A 372 11.15 10.93 10.29
C HIS A 372 11.70 10.79 11.72
N ARG A 373 11.27 11.67 12.64
CA ARG A 373 11.59 11.55 14.07
C ARG A 373 11.06 10.27 14.71
N LEU A 374 9.94 9.75 14.19
CA LEU A 374 9.30 8.51 14.64
C LEU A 374 9.86 7.29 13.90
N TRP A 375 10.06 7.40 12.58
CA TRP A 375 10.52 6.34 11.68
C TRP A 375 11.56 6.89 10.69
N PRO A 376 12.85 6.84 11.02
CA PRO A 376 13.89 7.33 10.14
C PRO A 376 13.97 6.50 8.85
N TYR A 377 13.97 7.17 7.68
CA TYR A 377 13.97 6.49 6.38
C TYR A 377 15.19 5.59 6.13
N HIS A 378 16.32 5.88 6.78
CA HIS A 378 17.53 5.08 6.62
C HIS A 378 17.32 3.62 7.06
N ALA A 379 16.33 3.37 7.92
CA ALA A 379 15.96 2.01 8.30
C ALA A 379 15.48 1.15 7.12
N LEU A 380 15.04 1.76 6.03
CA LEU A 380 14.60 1.07 4.81
C LEU A 380 15.71 0.86 3.78
N ARG A 381 16.89 1.47 3.97
CA ARG A 381 17.94 1.58 2.94
C ARG A 381 18.78 0.31 2.77
N VAL A 382 18.82 -0.55 3.79
CA VAL A 382 19.84 -1.61 3.95
C VAL A 382 19.65 -2.82 3.00
N GLY A 383 18.64 -2.81 2.14
CA GLY A 383 18.46 -3.87 1.12
C GLY A 383 18.93 -3.52 -0.30
N ALA A 384 19.12 -2.23 -0.62
CA ALA A 384 19.21 -1.78 -2.01
C ALA A 384 20.64 -1.64 -2.56
N SER A 385 21.65 -1.53 -1.70
CA SER A 385 23.03 -1.22 -2.11
C SER A 385 23.88 -2.43 -2.54
N ARG A 386 23.35 -3.66 -2.48
CA ARG A 386 24.09 -4.89 -2.85
C ARG A 386 23.72 -5.47 -4.21
N SER A 387 23.03 -4.71 -5.06
CA SER A 387 22.52 -5.21 -6.35
C SER A 387 22.92 -4.38 -7.57
N GLY A 388 23.95 -3.55 -7.40
CA GLY A 388 24.64 -2.86 -8.50
C GLY A 388 25.52 -3.82 -9.28
#